data_AF-A0A956GC00-F1
#
_entry.id   AF-A0A956GC00-F1
#
_cell.length_a   1.000
_cell.length_b   1.000
_cell.length_c   1.000
_cell.angle_alpha   90.00
_cell.angle_beta   90.00
_cell.angle_gamma   90.00
#
_symmetry.space_group_name_H-M   'P 1'
#
loop_
_entity.id
_entity.type
_entity.pdbx_description
1 polymer ?
#
loop_
_entity_poly.entity_id
_entity_poly.type
_entity_poly.pdbx_seq_one_letter_code
_entity_poly.pdbx_strand_id
1 'polypeptide(L)'
;MRLAAVCRSLLLVGLALVGCSDAKKPRRRSARLTPFHREIQPILDQRCVVCHLVKAPQEKLVLEDSHTPASLVGVPSKQSPLRLVEPGKPDKSYLLLKLRGEHLARGGKGKRMPLDAKLPAEQLERIARWIRSLGSKGLGSKSLGSKRR
;
A
#
# COMPACT_ATOMS: atom_id res chain seq x y z
N MET A 1 54.11 11.58 66.35
CA MET A 1 52.76 11.79 66.93
C MET A 1 51.81 10.92 66.11
N ARG A 2 51.42 9.74 66.64
CA ARG A 2 50.03 9.39 67.05
C ARG A 2 49.10 9.18 65.83
N LEU A 3 48.52 8.02 65.48
CA LEU A 3 48.05 6.76 66.10
C LEU A 3 48.16 5.66 65.00
N ALA A 4 48.59 4.41 65.23
CA ALA A 4 48.02 3.32 66.03
C ALA A 4 46.71 2.67 65.47
N ALA A 5 46.79 1.33 65.36
CA ALA A 5 45.73 0.34 65.57
C ALA A 5 44.85 -0.13 64.39
N VAL A 6 45.33 -1.25 63.82
CA VAL A 6 44.63 -2.49 63.43
C VAL A 6 43.24 -2.69 64.08
N CYS A 7 42.23 -3.08 63.29
CA CYS A 7 41.14 -3.98 63.72
C CYS A 7 40.51 -4.64 62.47
N ARG A 8 40.95 -5.83 62.07
CA ARG A 8 40.38 -7.15 62.41
C ARG A 8 38.99 -7.41 61.78
N SER A 9 39.03 -8.32 60.82
CA SER A 9 38.01 -9.18 60.18
C SER A 9 36.60 -9.23 60.77
N LEU A 10 35.57 -9.35 59.90
CA LEU A 10 34.75 -10.57 59.67
C LEU A 10 33.35 -10.27 59.09
N LEU A 11 32.98 -11.12 58.12
CA LEU A 11 31.65 -11.70 57.80
C LEU A 11 30.55 -10.88 57.09
N LEU A 12 30.19 -11.44 55.91
CA LEU A 12 28.85 -11.63 55.32
C LEU A 12 28.09 -10.33 54.96
N VAL A 13 27.50 -10.17 53.77
CA VAL A 13 26.30 -10.87 53.31
C VAL A 13 26.05 -10.41 51.87
N GLY A 14 25.70 -11.35 50.99
CA GLY A 14 24.52 -11.12 50.13
C GLY A 14 24.78 -10.85 48.65
N LEU A 15 24.66 -11.93 47.88
CA LEU A 15 24.36 -11.99 46.45
C LEU A 15 23.17 -11.06 46.09
N ALA A 16 23.45 -9.89 45.51
CA ALA A 16 22.43 -9.11 44.80
C ALA A 16 22.50 -9.44 43.30
N LEU A 17 21.55 -10.28 42.89
CA LEU A 17 21.34 -10.73 41.52
C LEU A 17 21.29 -9.56 40.54
N VAL A 18 22.03 -9.72 39.45
CA VAL A 18 21.94 -8.96 38.20
C VAL A 18 20.49 -8.94 37.73
N GLY A 19 19.83 -7.79 37.90
CA GLY A 19 18.56 -7.49 37.25
C GLY A 19 18.79 -7.01 35.83
N CYS A 20 18.95 -7.93 34.87
CA CYS A 20 18.83 -7.58 33.45
C CYS A 20 17.39 -7.13 33.19
N SER A 21 17.17 -5.82 33.10
CA SER A 21 15.92 -5.30 32.58
C SER A 21 15.82 -5.68 31.11
N ASP A 22 15.05 -6.73 30.81
CA ASP A 22 14.63 -7.06 29.46
C ASP A 22 13.64 -5.99 29.01
N ALA A 23 14.19 -4.85 28.59
CA ALA A 23 13.44 -3.81 27.92
C ALA A 23 12.92 -4.43 26.61
N LYS A 24 11.70 -4.95 26.65
CA LYS A 24 10.95 -5.41 25.49
C LYS A 24 10.69 -4.21 24.59
N LYS A 25 11.71 -3.85 23.82
CA LYS A 25 11.69 -2.76 22.84
C LYS A 25 10.48 -3.01 21.95
N PRO A 26 9.51 -2.10 21.85
CA PRO A 26 8.42 -2.27 20.92
C PRO A 26 9.04 -2.40 19.53
N ARG A 27 8.91 -3.58 18.91
CA ARG A 27 9.31 -3.76 17.52
C ARG A 27 8.44 -2.80 16.73
N ARG A 28 8.99 -1.65 16.34
CA ARG A 28 8.41 -0.81 15.29
C ARG A 28 8.18 -1.74 14.11
N ARG A 29 6.91 -2.11 13.87
CA ARG A 29 6.54 -2.69 12.59
C ARG A 29 6.86 -1.61 11.58
N SER A 30 7.98 -1.74 10.87
CA SER A 30 8.24 -0.95 9.68
C SER A 30 6.97 -1.05 8.84
N ALA A 31 6.31 0.08 8.61
CA ALA A 31 5.09 0.11 7.82
C ALA A 31 5.46 -0.38 6.42
N ARG A 32 5.24 -1.67 6.17
CA ARG A 32 5.54 -2.27 4.87
C ARG A 32 4.51 -1.70 3.91
N LEU A 33 4.98 -0.93 2.94
CA LEU A 33 4.15 -0.41 1.85
C LEU A 33 3.27 -1.52 1.28
N THR A 34 2.02 -1.21 0.94
CA THR A 34 1.13 -2.18 0.30
C THR A 34 1.65 -2.55 -1.10
N PRO A 35 1.27 -3.70 -1.67
CA PRO A 35 1.63 -4.01 -3.06
C PRO A 35 1.27 -2.91 -4.05
N PHE A 36 0.11 -2.25 -3.87
CA PHE A 36 -0.27 -1.09 -4.69
C PHE A 36 0.75 0.04 -4.61
N HIS A 37 1.14 0.45 -3.39
CA HIS A 37 2.07 1.56 -3.21
C HIS A 37 3.48 1.24 -3.72
N ARG A 38 3.88 -0.04 -3.71
CA ARG A 38 5.19 -0.46 -4.25
C ARG A 38 5.20 -0.56 -5.77
N GLU A 39 4.09 -0.98 -6.37
CA GLU A 39 4.10 -1.44 -7.77
C GLU A 39 3.32 -0.55 -8.72
N ILE A 40 2.28 0.13 -8.25
CA ILE A 40 1.34 0.90 -9.08
C ILE A 40 1.52 2.40 -8.85
N GLN A 41 1.62 2.84 -7.59
CA GLN A 41 1.76 4.25 -7.29
C GLN A 41 2.95 4.92 -8.01
N PRO A 42 4.15 4.32 -8.09
CA PRO A 42 5.27 4.92 -8.82
C PRO A 42 4.98 5.14 -10.32
N ILE A 43 4.14 4.30 -10.92
CA ILE A 43 3.70 4.47 -12.32
C ILE A 43 2.77 5.69 -12.43
N LEU A 44 1.85 5.86 -11.47
CA LEU A 44 0.94 7.01 -11.44
C LEU A 44 1.70 8.30 -11.21
N ASP A 45 2.65 8.32 -10.27
CA ASP A 45 3.46 9.49 -9.96
C ASP A 45 4.25 9.96 -11.18
N GLN A 46 4.89 9.02 -11.89
CA GLN A 46 5.72 9.35 -13.04
C GLN A 46 4.92 9.80 -14.27
N ARG A 47 3.72 9.24 -14.49
CA ARG A 47 3.01 9.36 -15.78
C ARG A 47 1.70 10.13 -15.72
N CYS A 48 1.10 10.28 -14.54
CA CYS A 48 -0.28 10.73 -14.40
C CYS A 48 -0.43 11.92 -13.45
N VAL A 49 0.35 11.96 -12.37
CA VAL A 49 0.25 13.01 -11.33
C VAL A 49 0.61 14.39 -11.86
N VAL A 50 1.31 14.51 -13.00
CA VAL A 50 1.53 15.80 -13.68
C VAL A 50 0.22 16.53 -14.07
N CYS A 51 -0.87 15.80 -14.33
CA CYS A 51 -2.17 16.38 -14.69
C CYS A 51 -3.32 15.96 -13.77
N HIS A 52 -3.12 14.96 -12.90
CA HIS A 52 -4.15 14.43 -12.00
C HIS A 52 -3.70 14.58 -10.54
N LEU A 53 -3.49 15.82 -10.13
CA LEU A 53 -3.03 16.21 -8.78
C LEU A 53 -4.07 17.09 -8.07
N VAL A 54 -3.99 17.20 -6.75
CA VAL A 54 -4.88 17.99 -5.88
C VAL A 54 -5.02 19.43 -6.40
N LYS A 55 -3.92 20.05 -6.83
CA LYS A 55 -3.92 21.44 -7.32
C LYS A 55 -4.50 21.60 -8.72
N ALA A 56 -4.60 20.52 -9.50
CA ALA A 56 -5.20 20.53 -10.82
C ALA A 56 -5.83 19.16 -11.12
N PRO A 57 -6.98 18.82 -10.50
CA PRO A 57 -7.57 17.50 -10.61
C PRO A 57 -8.34 17.41 -11.92
N GLN A 58 -7.64 17.12 -13.03
CA GLN A 58 -8.29 16.95 -14.34
C GLN A 58 -9.40 15.91 -14.22
N GLU A 59 -10.60 16.27 -14.69
CA GLU A 59 -11.81 15.45 -14.58
C GLU A 59 -12.17 15.07 -13.13
N LYS A 60 -11.79 15.91 -12.17
CA LYS A 60 -11.96 15.71 -10.72
C LYS A 60 -11.25 14.45 -10.20
N LEU A 61 -10.20 13.99 -10.88
CA LEU A 61 -9.40 12.84 -10.50
C LEU A 61 -8.07 13.27 -9.89
N VAL A 62 -7.78 12.76 -8.69
CA VAL A 62 -6.51 12.91 -7.97
C VAL A 62 -5.85 11.54 -7.83
N LEU A 63 -4.60 11.44 -8.30
CA LEU A 63 -3.81 10.20 -8.34
C LEU A 63 -2.57 10.22 -7.45
N GLU A 64 -2.37 11.28 -6.67
CA GLU A 64 -1.33 11.34 -5.65
C GLU A 64 -1.54 10.26 -4.58
N ASP A 65 -0.43 9.76 -4.04
CA ASP A 65 -0.37 8.64 -3.07
C ASP A 65 -1.34 8.80 -1.89
N SER A 66 -1.52 10.04 -1.41
CA SER A 66 -2.42 10.35 -0.31
C SER A 66 -3.91 10.09 -0.59
N HIS A 67 -4.30 9.90 -1.86
CA HIS A 67 -5.70 9.71 -2.29
C HIS A 67 -5.94 8.34 -2.93
N THR A 68 -4.88 7.64 -3.33
CA THR A 68 -4.94 6.34 -3.98
C THR A 68 -4.74 5.20 -2.98
N PRO A 69 -5.27 4.00 -3.23
CA PRO A 69 -6.13 3.62 -4.35
C PRO A 69 -7.61 4.04 -4.17
N ALA A 70 -7.98 4.73 -3.09
CA ALA A 70 -9.37 5.05 -2.75
C ALA A 70 -10.07 5.90 -3.82
N SER A 71 -9.36 6.81 -4.49
CA SER A 71 -9.88 7.62 -5.61
C SER A 71 -10.16 6.82 -6.89
N LEU A 72 -9.69 5.57 -6.99
CA LEU A 72 -9.79 4.72 -8.18
C LEU A 72 -10.78 3.57 -7.99
N VAL A 73 -10.63 2.84 -6.89
CA VAL A 73 -11.27 1.53 -6.71
C VAL A 73 -12.75 1.71 -6.39
N GLY A 74 -13.61 1.20 -7.26
CA GLY A 74 -15.05 1.31 -7.09
C GLY A 74 -15.61 2.72 -7.31
N VAL A 75 -14.81 3.66 -7.81
CA VAL A 75 -15.28 5.04 -8.06
C VAL A 75 -15.87 5.16 -9.47
N PRO A 76 -17.07 5.76 -9.65
CA PRO A 76 -17.63 6.01 -10.98
C PRO A 76 -16.77 6.97 -11.82
N SER A 77 -16.59 6.67 -13.11
CA SER A 77 -15.93 7.60 -14.03
C SER A 77 -16.84 8.80 -14.35
N LYS A 78 -16.25 9.99 -14.49
CA LYS A 78 -16.96 11.17 -15.04
C LYS A 78 -17.04 11.16 -16.56
N GLN A 79 -16.23 10.33 -17.21
CA GLN A 79 -16.09 10.29 -18.67
C GLN A 79 -16.63 9.01 -19.30
N SER A 80 -17.27 8.12 -18.53
CA SER A 80 -17.79 6.82 -19.01
C SER A 80 -18.86 6.30 -18.05
N PRO A 81 -19.79 5.43 -18.49
CA PRO A 81 -20.68 4.70 -17.59
C PRO A 81 -19.97 3.67 -16.69
N LEU A 82 -18.69 3.40 -16.94
CA LEU A 82 -17.89 2.43 -16.17
C LEU A 82 -17.31 3.04 -14.89
N ARG A 83 -16.86 2.17 -13.98
CA ARG A 83 -16.01 2.57 -12.83
C ARG A 83 -14.58 2.81 -13.30
N LEU A 84 -13.86 3.72 -12.63
CA LEU A 84 -12.43 3.96 -12.84
C LEU A 84 -11.63 2.66 -12.72
N VAL A 85 -11.82 1.96 -11.60
CA VAL A 85 -11.38 0.58 -11.39
C VAL A 85 -12.54 -0.26 -10.89
N GLU A 86 -12.93 -1.28 -11.65
CA GLU A 86 -13.88 -2.30 -11.25
C GLU A 86 -13.11 -3.46 -10.59
N PRO A 87 -13.29 -3.71 -9.28
CA PRO A 87 -12.55 -4.74 -8.57
C PRO A 87 -12.66 -6.12 -9.23
N GLY A 88 -11.51 -6.74 -9.51
CA GLY A 88 -11.46 -8.06 -10.11
C GLY A 88 -11.73 -8.12 -11.62
N LYS A 89 -12.12 -7.01 -12.26
CA LYS A 89 -12.48 -6.99 -13.70
C LYS A 89 -11.64 -5.99 -14.49
N PRO A 90 -10.41 -6.36 -14.89
CA PRO A 90 -9.53 -5.49 -15.68
C PRO A 90 -10.20 -4.92 -16.93
N ASP A 91 -10.86 -5.76 -17.74
CA ASP A 91 -11.44 -5.34 -19.03
C ASP A 91 -12.77 -4.57 -18.91
N LYS A 92 -13.25 -4.38 -17.68
CA LYS A 92 -14.38 -3.51 -17.33
C LYS A 92 -13.95 -2.25 -16.56
N SER A 93 -12.65 -2.06 -16.35
CA SER A 93 -12.10 -0.90 -15.64
C SER A 93 -11.73 0.21 -16.61
N TYR A 94 -12.32 1.39 -16.42
CA TYR A 94 -12.12 2.53 -17.32
C TYR A 94 -10.66 2.98 -17.40
N LEU A 95 -9.90 2.88 -16.29
CA LEU A 95 -8.48 3.19 -16.25
C LEU A 95 -7.70 2.41 -17.33
N LEU A 96 -7.87 1.08 -17.41
CA LEU A 96 -7.16 0.26 -18.41
C LEU A 96 -7.59 0.58 -19.83
N LEU A 97 -8.88 0.81 -20.05
CA LEU A 97 -9.38 1.19 -21.37
C LEU A 97 -8.77 2.51 -21.85
N LYS A 98 -8.62 3.49 -20.94
CA LYS A 98 -7.93 4.76 -21.20
C LYS A 98 -6.44 4.58 -21.49
N LEU A 99 -5.78 3.67 -20.80
CA LEU A 99 -4.37 3.36 -21.00
C LEU A 99 -4.11 2.65 -22.34
N ARG A 100 -5.00 1.74 -22.74
CA ARG A 100 -4.95 1.00 -24.01
C ARG A 100 -5.44 1.82 -25.21
N GLY A 101 -6.25 2.84 -24.98
CA GLY A 101 -6.89 3.65 -26.04
C GLY A 101 -8.18 3.04 -26.59
N GLU A 102 -8.78 2.13 -25.84
CA GLU A 102 -10.01 1.40 -26.20
C GLU A 102 -11.26 2.06 -25.58
N HIS A 103 -11.09 3.15 -24.83
CA HIS A 103 -12.16 3.77 -24.04
C HIS A 103 -13.34 4.27 -24.89
N LEU A 104 -13.09 4.80 -26.10
CA LEU A 104 -14.15 5.30 -26.97
C LEU A 104 -15.10 4.19 -27.42
N ALA A 105 -14.56 3.02 -27.77
CA ALA A 105 -15.35 1.85 -28.16
C ALA A 105 -16.22 1.30 -27.02
N ARG A 106 -16.00 1.76 -25.78
CA ARG A 106 -16.71 1.35 -24.56
C ARG A 106 -17.53 2.49 -23.95
N GLY A 107 -17.91 3.48 -24.76
CA GLY A 107 -18.73 4.62 -24.33
C GLY A 107 -17.99 5.65 -23.46
N GLY A 108 -16.67 5.64 -23.52
CA GLY A 108 -15.80 6.64 -22.89
C GLY A 108 -15.70 7.95 -23.69
N LYS A 109 -15.08 8.96 -23.09
CA LYS A 109 -14.87 10.29 -23.70
C LYS A 109 -13.41 10.73 -23.60
N GLY A 110 -13.03 11.77 -24.36
CA GLY A 110 -11.71 12.39 -24.31
C GLY A 110 -10.59 11.57 -24.97
N LYS A 111 -9.33 11.93 -24.70
CA LYS A 111 -8.14 11.28 -25.30
C LYS A 111 -7.67 10.06 -24.49
N ARG A 112 -6.88 9.19 -25.14
CA ARG A 112 -6.09 8.14 -24.48
C ARG A 112 -5.14 8.80 -23.47
N MET A 113 -4.94 8.16 -22.32
CA MET A 113 -3.95 8.60 -21.34
C MET A 113 -2.82 7.57 -21.22
N PRO A 114 -1.61 7.98 -20.80
CA PRO A 114 -1.09 9.35 -20.76
C PRO A 114 -1.05 9.99 -22.16
N LEU A 115 -1.10 11.32 -22.26
CA LEU A 115 -1.16 12.01 -23.56
C LEU A 115 0.12 11.89 -24.38
N ASP A 116 1.27 11.93 -23.70
CA ASP A 116 2.62 11.94 -24.26
C ASP A 116 2.98 10.60 -24.90
N ALA A 117 2.78 9.50 -24.17
CA ALA A 117 3.23 8.18 -24.61
C ALA A 117 2.31 7.07 -24.11
N LYS A 118 2.38 5.92 -24.77
CA LYS A 118 1.78 4.68 -24.26
C LYS A 118 2.64 4.14 -23.13
N LEU A 119 2.00 3.54 -22.13
CA LEU A 119 2.73 2.76 -21.14
C LEU A 119 3.33 1.51 -21.80
N PRO A 120 4.52 1.07 -21.39
CA PRO A 120 5.04 -0.24 -21.72
C PRO A 120 4.06 -1.36 -21.36
N ALA A 121 4.04 -2.42 -22.17
CA ALA A 121 3.14 -3.57 -21.96
C ALA A 121 3.29 -4.17 -20.54
N GLU A 122 4.50 -4.19 -20.01
CA GLU A 122 4.76 -4.69 -18.65
C GLU A 122 4.04 -3.88 -17.57
N GLN A 123 4.00 -2.54 -17.69
CA GLN A 123 3.31 -1.67 -16.75
C GLN A 123 1.79 -1.83 -16.87
N LEU A 124 1.27 -1.96 -18.10
CA LEU A 124 -0.15 -2.26 -18.34
C LEU A 124 -0.55 -3.58 -17.68
N GLU A 125 0.26 -4.63 -17.85
CA GLU A 125 0.01 -5.93 -17.24
C GLU A 125 0.14 -5.90 -15.71
N ARG A 126 1.03 -5.07 -15.16
CA ARG A 126 1.13 -4.86 -13.71
C ARG A 126 -0.15 -4.25 -13.15
N ILE A 127 -0.69 -3.22 -13.81
CA ILE A 127 -1.97 -2.59 -13.45
C ILE A 127 -3.12 -3.60 -13.60
N ALA A 128 -3.15 -4.38 -14.69
CA ALA A 128 -4.18 -5.40 -14.91
C ALA A 128 -4.16 -6.50 -13.84
N ARG A 129 -2.97 -7.00 -13.46
CA ARG A 129 -2.83 -7.96 -12.36
C ARG A 129 -3.29 -7.39 -11.04
N TRP A 130 -2.93 -6.14 -10.74
CA TRP A 130 -3.41 -5.46 -9.53
C TRP A 130 -4.94 -5.40 -9.50
N ILE A 131 -5.59 -4.93 -10.57
CA ILE A 131 -7.06 -4.86 -10.65
C ILE A 131 -7.69 -6.24 -10.45
N ARG A 132 -7.15 -7.27 -11.12
CA ARG A 132 -7.62 -8.66 -10.99
C ARG A 132 -7.55 -9.16 -9.55
N SER A 133 -6.47 -8.83 -8.84
CA SER A 133 -6.27 -9.22 -7.43
C SER A 133 -7.29 -8.60 -6.46
N LEU A 134 -7.96 -7.51 -6.84
CA LEU A 134 -8.98 -6.89 -5.98
C LEU A 134 -10.24 -7.76 -5.85
N GLY A 135 -10.50 -8.67 -6.79
CA GLY A 135 -11.65 -9.58 -6.76
C GLY A 135 -11.47 -10.81 -5.87
N SER A 136 -10.25 -11.17 -5.50
CA SER A 136 -9.98 -12.39 -4.70
C SER A 136 -10.20 -12.21 -3.20
N LYS A 137 -10.40 -10.96 -2.73
CA LYS A 137 -10.56 -10.65 -1.30
C LYS A 137 -11.86 -11.20 -0.66
N GLY A 138 -12.75 -11.82 -1.43
CA GLY A 138 -13.96 -12.50 -0.94
C GLY A 138 -13.84 -14.02 -0.70
N LEU A 139 -12.69 -14.65 -0.99
CA LEU A 139 -12.52 -16.12 -0.94
C LEU A 139 -11.62 -16.61 0.21
N GLY A 140 -11.24 -15.73 1.15
CA GLY A 140 -10.18 -15.99 2.14
C GLY A 140 -10.63 -16.20 3.61
N SER A 141 -11.88 -16.57 3.88
CA SER A 141 -12.35 -16.82 5.25
C SER A 141 -13.38 -17.95 5.33
N LYS A 142 -13.06 -19.13 4.81
CA LYS A 142 -13.65 -20.37 5.34
C LYS A 142 -12.60 -21.02 6.23
N SER A 143 -12.65 -20.67 7.52
CA SER A 143 -12.01 -21.44 8.58
C SER A 143 -12.53 -22.88 8.47
N LEU A 144 -11.64 -23.80 8.10
CA LEU A 144 -11.90 -25.22 8.21
C LEU A 144 -12.21 -25.50 9.67
N GLY A 145 -13.48 -25.85 9.92
CA GLY A 145 -13.94 -26.26 11.24
C GLY A 145 -13.07 -27.39 11.77
N SER A 146 -12.31 -27.09 12.82
CA SER A 146 -11.64 -28.06 13.68
C SER A 146 -12.71 -28.92 14.36
N LYS A 147 -13.13 -30.00 13.69
CA LYS A 147 -13.92 -31.07 14.28
C LYS A 147 -13.00 -31.85 15.24
N ARG A 148 -12.90 -31.36 16.49
CA ARG A 148 -12.35 -32.16 17.59
C ARG A 148 -13.42 -33.15 18.02
N ARG A 149 -13.12 -34.44 17.82
CA ARG A 149 -13.75 -35.55 18.53
C ARG A 149 -13.18 -35.61 19.94
#